data_AF-A0A8J1VVB8-F1
#
_entry.id   AF-A0A8J1VVB8-F1
#
_cell.length_a   1.000
_cell.length_b   1.000
_cell.length_c   1.000
_cell.angle_alpha   90.00
_cell.angle_beta   90.00
_cell.angle_gamma   90.00
#
_symmetry.space_group_name_H-M   'P 1'
#
loop_
_entity.id
_entity.type
_entity.pdbx_description
1 polymer ?
#
loop_
_entity_poly.entity_id
_entity_poly.type
_entity_poly.pdbx_seq_one_letter_code
_entity_poly.pdbx_strand_id
1 'polypeptide(L)'
;MWLITVVGFVLEQKRSYTLGRDQACDVRFESRHVRPREGSIVVGDWDPTNRLKPAELRWKLEPKKNGSIGSYKTIIPRQSRSVGSMEKDDYDVDEIEGGQGCFLGDNRGMGIELAEDTWFIAVWEHLHLQYDKMKDENDEVHETLRRYCKPSYYFTISLELIDYLGVSWTQAFDINNKPHFVLSSTYKSSLDCNYAVCFGIGILLPSYLNELVDRLRACWKKVADSQDSFVLPNAAGEVFQPKLDPALPKSRSDAKCWLPDPRRADIFRGWCMMGLRGKVPAAERRFIPAMGGLYSELDVVTKPLLSDKDLQDRIASWVGQVDAEGRRENALLVYFPGVREGLAKQGVELNAIVGSTCQKLGIVATSGAVCWGAVRQGG
;
A
#
# COMPACT_ATOMS: atom_id res chain seq x y z
N MET A 1 -12.24 -5.28 0.27
CA MET A 1 -13.52 -5.68 -0.36
C MET A 1 -13.69 -7.16 -0.06
N TRP A 2 -14.90 -7.63 0.28
CA TRP A 2 -15.05 -9.05 0.60
C TRP A 2 -15.07 -9.87 -0.69
N LEU A 3 -14.18 -10.83 -0.82
CA LEU A 3 -14.17 -11.85 -1.87
C LEU A 3 -14.70 -13.18 -1.32
N ILE A 4 -15.57 -13.83 -2.08
CA ILE A 4 -16.01 -15.21 -1.84
C ILE A 4 -15.13 -16.13 -2.70
N THR A 5 -14.08 -16.73 -2.14
CA THR A 5 -12.96 -17.28 -2.93
C THR A 5 -13.31 -18.47 -3.81
N VAL A 6 -14.11 -19.42 -3.31
CA VAL A 6 -14.52 -20.65 -4.03
C VAL A 6 -15.36 -20.35 -5.29
N VAL A 7 -15.94 -19.14 -5.38
CA VAL A 7 -16.85 -18.74 -6.49
C VAL A 7 -16.45 -17.40 -7.13
N GLY A 8 -15.35 -16.77 -6.67
CA GLY A 8 -14.80 -15.53 -7.22
C GLY A 8 -15.70 -14.28 -7.14
N PHE A 9 -16.59 -14.13 -6.15
CA PHE A 9 -17.47 -12.93 -6.07
C PHE A 9 -16.90 -11.79 -5.21
N VAL A 10 -16.92 -10.54 -5.71
CA VAL A 10 -16.57 -9.33 -4.94
C VAL A 10 -17.81 -8.60 -4.40
N LEU A 11 -17.94 -8.45 -3.09
CA LEU A 11 -19.15 -7.93 -2.44
C LEU A 11 -19.14 -6.41 -2.23
N GLU A 12 -20.26 -5.77 -2.59
CA GLU A 12 -20.59 -4.37 -2.32
C GLU A 12 -20.98 -4.18 -0.83
N GLN A 13 -20.59 -3.05 -0.24
CA GLN A 13 -20.99 -2.66 1.11
C GLN A 13 -22.49 -2.31 1.18
N LYS A 14 -23.09 -2.46 2.37
CA LYS A 14 -24.52 -2.23 2.65
C LYS A 14 -25.50 -3.10 1.85
N ARG A 15 -25.04 -4.10 1.12
CA ARG A 15 -25.88 -5.02 0.35
C ARG A 15 -26.07 -6.36 1.07
N SER A 16 -27.22 -6.97 0.80
CA SER A 16 -27.55 -8.34 1.20
C SER A 16 -27.58 -9.20 -0.07
N TYR A 17 -27.02 -10.40 0.01
CA TYR A 17 -26.85 -11.34 -1.09
C TYR A 17 -27.46 -12.68 -0.73
N THR A 18 -28.40 -13.16 -1.53
CA THR A 18 -29.06 -14.45 -1.32
C THR A 18 -28.23 -15.60 -1.91
N LEU A 19 -28.04 -16.65 -1.12
CA LEU A 19 -27.24 -17.84 -1.48
C LEU A 19 -28.13 -19.10 -1.51
N GLY A 20 -27.97 -19.93 -2.54
CA GLY A 20 -28.69 -21.19 -2.72
C GLY A 20 -28.53 -21.75 -4.14
N ARG A 21 -29.34 -22.74 -4.53
CA ARG A 21 -29.31 -23.30 -5.90
C ARG A 21 -30.37 -22.75 -6.86
N ASP A 22 -31.31 -21.94 -6.35
CA ASP A 22 -32.37 -21.34 -7.16
C ASP A 22 -31.84 -20.22 -8.08
N GLN A 23 -32.44 -20.06 -9.27
CA GLN A 23 -32.08 -19.04 -10.25
C GLN A 23 -32.43 -17.61 -9.79
N ALA A 24 -33.21 -17.47 -8.72
CA ALA A 24 -33.52 -16.20 -8.06
C ALA A 24 -32.60 -15.88 -6.87
N CYS A 25 -31.44 -16.54 -6.75
CA CYS A 25 -30.37 -16.16 -5.80
C CYS A 25 -29.39 -15.18 -6.43
N ASP A 26 -28.74 -14.32 -5.64
CA ASP A 26 -27.65 -13.45 -6.10
C ASP A 26 -26.38 -14.25 -6.42
N VAL A 27 -26.09 -15.26 -5.60
CA VAL A 27 -24.97 -16.19 -5.78
C VAL A 27 -25.52 -17.62 -5.80
N ARG A 28 -25.36 -18.30 -6.94
CA ARG A 28 -25.98 -19.59 -7.21
C ARG A 28 -24.98 -20.73 -7.21
N PHE A 29 -25.25 -21.77 -6.42
CA PHE A 29 -24.48 -23.01 -6.37
C PHE A 29 -25.26 -24.12 -7.09
N GLU A 30 -24.62 -24.85 -8.01
CA GLU A 30 -25.34 -25.84 -8.84
C GLU A 30 -25.53 -27.22 -8.18
N SER A 31 -24.98 -27.47 -6.98
CA SER A 31 -25.22 -28.73 -6.28
C SER A 31 -26.68 -28.90 -5.88
N ARG A 32 -27.22 -30.09 -6.18
CA ARG A 32 -28.58 -30.52 -5.79
C ARG A 32 -28.81 -30.59 -4.27
N HIS A 33 -27.72 -30.68 -3.50
CA HIS A 33 -27.74 -30.90 -2.05
C HIS A 33 -27.94 -29.59 -1.26
N VAL A 34 -27.57 -28.45 -1.84
CA VAL A 34 -27.89 -27.12 -1.29
C VAL A 34 -29.39 -26.84 -1.42
N ARG A 35 -29.98 -26.10 -0.48
CA ARG A 35 -31.40 -25.68 -0.58
C ARG A 35 -31.61 -24.69 -1.73
N PRO A 36 -32.86 -24.56 -2.25
CA PRO A 36 -33.21 -23.51 -3.22
C PRO A 36 -32.77 -22.12 -2.74
N ARG A 37 -33.01 -21.82 -1.45
CA ARG A 37 -32.37 -20.74 -0.69
C ARG A 37 -31.85 -21.34 0.61
N GLU A 38 -30.56 -21.12 0.88
CA GLU A 38 -29.85 -21.62 2.05
C GLU A 38 -29.67 -20.51 3.10
N GLY A 39 -29.35 -19.30 2.65
CA GLY A 39 -29.19 -18.14 3.53
C GLY A 39 -28.88 -16.86 2.78
N SER A 40 -28.31 -15.90 3.49
CA SER A 40 -27.84 -14.65 2.92
C SER A 40 -26.59 -14.14 3.60
N ILE A 41 -25.69 -13.55 2.80
CA ILE A 41 -24.54 -12.78 3.29
C ILE A 41 -24.96 -11.31 3.32
N VAL A 42 -24.76 -10.63 4.44
CA VAL A 42 -25.01 -9.20 4.61
C VAL A 42 -23.70 -8.48 4.88
N VAL A 43 -23.40 -7.49 4.05
CA VAL A 43 -22.23 -6.61 4.22
C VAL A 43 -22.66 -5.32 4.93
N GLY A 44 -21.94 -4.95 5.98
CA GLY A 44 -22.14 -3.71 6.72
C GLY A 44 -21.66 -2.47 5.96
N ASP A 45 -21.52 -1.36 6.68
CA ASP A 45 -20.81 -0.19 6.18
C ASP A 45 -19.30 -0.35 6.36
N TRP A 46 -18.48 0.25 5.50
CA TRP A 46 -17.04 0.33 5.68
C TRP A 46 -16.60 1.72 6.17
N ASP A 47 -15.60 1.76 7.04
CA ASP A 47 -15.05 2.99 7.59
C ASP A 47 -13.66 3.29 6.99
N PRO A 48 -13.52 4.31 6.12
CA PRO A 48 -12.25 4.68 5.53
C PRO A 48 -11.30 5.33 6.54
N THR A 49 -11.80 5.82 7.69
CA THR A 49 -10.93 6.36 8.75
C THR A 49 -10.19 5.23 9.49
N ASN A 50 -10.76 4.03 9.51
CA ASN A 50 -10.11 2.80 9.95
C ASN A 50 -10.02 1.78 8.79
N ARG A 51 -9.33 2.17 7.70
CA ARG A 51 -9.25 1.36 6.47
C ARG A 51 -8.68 -0.05 6.62
N LEU A 52 -8.01 -0.35 7.73
CA LEU A 52 -7.47 -1.67 8.05
C LEU A 52 -8.54 -2.60 8.62
N LYS A 53 -9.61 -2.06 9.22
CA LYS A 53 -10.74 -2.88 9.68
C LYS A 53 -11.59 -3.33 8.48
N PRO A 54 -11.99 -4.61 8.42
CA PRO A 54 -13.03 -5.06 7.50
C PRO A 54 -14.37 -4.33 7.69
N ALA A 55 -15.14 -4.22 6.61
CA ALA A 55 -16.58 -4.02 6.73
C ALA A 55 -17.16 -5.24 7.46
N GLU A 56 -18.15 -5.07 8.34
CA GLU A 56 -18.77 -6.22 9.01
C GLU A 56 -19.39 -7.16 7.97
N LEU A 57 -19.11 -8.47 8.07
CA LEU A 57 -19.71 -9.49 7.23
C LEU A 57 -20.52 -10.44 8.09
N ARG A 58 -21.79 -10.67 7.71
CA ARG A 58 -22.69 -11.53 8.50
C ARG A 58 -23.42 -12.53 7.62
N TRP A 59 -23.25 -13.81 7.93
CA TRP A 59 -24.13 -14.88 7.49
C TRP A 59 -25.47 -14.80 8.22
N LYS A 60 -26.56 -15.09 7.51
CA LYS A 60 -27.90 -15.31 8.04
C LYS A 60 -28.46 -16.58 7.41
N LEU A 61 -28.86 -17.56 8.23
CA LEU A 61 -29.47 -18.79 7.73
C LEU A 61 -30.93 -18.52 7.29
N GLU A 62 -31.34 -19.02 6.13
CA GLU A 62 -32.73 -18.91 5.66
C GLU A 62 -33.60 -19.87 6.48
N PRO A 63 -34.71 -19.41 7.10
CA PRO A 63 -35.61 -20.29 7.85
C PRO A 63 -36.14 -21.46 7.03
N LYS A 64 -36.43 -22.58 7.69
CA LYS A 64 -37.14 -23.72 7.09
C LYS A 64 -38.61 -23.34 6.86
N LYS A 65 -39.33 -24.08 6.00
CA LYS A 65 -40.74 -23.79 5.63
C LYS A 65 -41.72 -23.69 6.81
N ASN A 66 -41.38 -24.25 7.97
CA ASN A 66 -42.14 -24.19 9.22
C ASN A 66 -41.71 -23.02 10.14
N GLY A 67 -40.91 -22.07 9.66
CA GLY A 67 -40.35 -20.96 10.44
C GLY A 67 -39.18 -21.32 11.36
N SER A 68 -38.84 -22.61 11.50
CA SER A 68 -37.71 -23.02 12.36
C SER A 68 -36.36 -22.67 11.73
N ILE A 69 -35.43 -22.24 12.58
CA ILE A 69 -34.03 -21.98 12.21
C ILE A 69 -33.25 -23.29 12.43
N GLY A 70 -32.45 -23.69 11.45
CA GLY A 70 -31.62 -24.89 11.52
C GLY A 70 -30.31 -24.68 12.25
N SER A 71 -29.51 -25.73 12.34
CA SER A 71 -28.07 -25.60 12.44
C SER A 71 -27.46 -25.10 11.12
N TYR A 72 -26.23 -24.63 11.17
CA TYR A 72 -25.40 -24.32 10.01
C TYR A 72 -23.93 -24.58 10.35
N LYS A 73 -23.11 -24.82 9.34
CA LYS A 73 -21.70 -25.17 9.51
C LYS A 73 -20.79 -24.00 9.15
N THR A 74 -19.93 -23.60 10.09
CA THR A 74 -18.88 -22.58 9.90
C THR A 74 -17.56 -23.23 9.55
N ILE A 75 -16.78 -22.56 8.71
CA ILE A 75 -15.47 -23.04 8.24
C ILE A 75 -14.36 -22.17 8.83
N ILE A 76 -13.37 -22.82 9.45
CA ILE A 76 -12.27 -22.19 10.21
C ILE A 76 -10.94 -22.66 9.61
N PRO A 77 -10.01 -21.76 9.25
CA PRO A 77 -8.71 -22.14 8.70
C PRO A 77 -7.85 -22.84 9.76
N ARG A 78 -7.25 -23.99 9.42
CA ARG A 78 -6.39 -24.78 10.34
C ARG A 78 -5.16 -24.01 10.80
N GLN A 79 -4.65 -23.12 9.94
CA GLN A 79 -3.45 -22.32 10.17
C GLN A 79 -3.65 -20.94 9.51
N SER A 80 -3.02 -19.88 10.03
CA SER A 80 -3.18 -18.52 9.48
C SER A 80 -2.76 -18.36 8.01
N ARG A 81 -1.94 -19.29 7.49
CA ARG A 81 -1.54 -19.36 6.07
C ARG A 81 -2.56 -20.03 5.15
N SER A 82 -3.52 -20.76 5.72
CA SER A 82 -4.60 -21.45 4.99
C SER A 82 -5.75 -20.50 4.61
N VAL A 83 -5.73 -19.27 5.14
CA VAL A 83 -6.72 -18.22 4.87
C VAL A 83 -6.77 -17.91 3.37
N GLY A 84 -7.92 -18.18 2.75
CA GLY A 84 -8.15 -17.92 1.32
C GLY A 84 -7.73 -19.06 0.40
N SER A 85 -7.18 -20.16 0.93
CA SER A 85 -7.02 -21.41 0.18
C SER A 85 -8.36 -21.88 -0.41
N MET A 86 -8.28 -22.52 -1.58
CA MET A 86 -9.44 -23.15 -2.24
C MET A 86 -9.56 -24.65 -1.90
N GLU A 87 -8.55 -25.23 -1.25
CA GLU A 87 -8.56 -26.64 -0.86
C GLU A 87 -9.40 -26.83 0.43
N LYS A 88 -10.26 -27.85 0.47
CA LYS A 88 -11.13 -28.09 1.64
C LYS A 88 -10.34 -28.51 2.88
N ASP A 89 -9.28 -29.31 2.68
CA ASP A 89 -8.46 -29.90 3.75
C ASP A 89 -7.56 -28.89 4.49
N ASP A 90 -7.52 -27.64 4.02
CA ASP A 90 -6.88 -26.51 4.71
C ASP A 90 -7.72 -25.97 5.89
N TYR A 91 -8.96 -26.46 6.06
CA TYR A 91 -9.94 -25.95 7.01
C TYR A 91 -10.57 -27.05 7.88
N ASP A 92 -11.05 -26.66 9.06
CA ASP A 92 -11.97 -27.43 9.90
C ASP A 92 -13.40 -26.88 9.79
N VAL A 93 -14.39 -27.71 10.13
CA VAL A 93 -15.81 -27.42 9.96
C VAL A 93 -16.57 -27.67 11.26
N ASP A 94 -17.05 -26.61 11.89
CA ASP A 94 -17.83 -26.63 13.13
C ASP A 94 -19.33 -26.46 12.84
N GLU A 95 -20.19 -27.27 13.47
CA GLU A 95 -21.65 -27.12 13.37
C GLU A 95 -22.21 -26.29 14.54
N ILE A 96 -22.98 -25.24 14.21
CA ILE A 96 -23.60 -24.33 15.17
C ILE A 96 -25.11 -24.54 15.17
N GLU A 97 -25.64 -25.05 16.28
CA GLU A 97 -27.09 -25.23 16.49
C GLU A 97 -27.82 -23.91 16.82
N GLY A 98 -29.07 -23.78 16.39
CA GLY A 98 -30.04 -22.78 16.89
C GLY A 98 -29.78 -21.30 16.58
N GLY A 99 -28.66 -20.96 15.94
CA GLY A 99 -28.27 -19.57 15.65
C GLY A 99 -28.90 -18.99 14.38
N GLN A 100 -29.24 -17.70 14.39
CA GLN A 100 -29.72 -16.96 13.20
C GLN A 100 -28.60 -16.67 12.16
N GLY A 101 -27.49 -17.40 12.17
CA GLY A 101 -26.24 -17.08 11.49
C GLY A 101 -25.20 -16.35 12.37
N CYS A 102 -24.01 -16.11 11.82
CA CYS A 102 -22.82 -15.60 12.51
C CYS A 102 -22.20 -14.39 11.78
N PHE A 103 -21.30 -13.69 12.45
CA PHE A 103 -20.32 -12.84 11.77
C PHE A 103 -19.21 -13.72 11.15
N LEU A 104 -18.69 -13.30 10.00
CA LEU A 104 -17.63 -13.97 9.24
C LEU A 104 -16.36 -13.11 9.26
N GLY A 105 -15.19 -13.74 9.37
CA GLY A 105 -13.89 -13.07 9.50
C GLY A 105 -13.44 -12.83 10.95
N ASP A 106 -14.29 -13.13 11.94
CA ASP A 106 -13.94 -13.23 13.35
C ASP A 106 -13.51 -14.67 13.71
N ASN A 107 -13.14 -14.90 14.98
CA ASN A 107 -12.89 -16.21 15.61
C ASN A 107 -14.07 -17.22 15.58
N ARG A 108 -15.11 -16.99 14.76
CA ARG A 108 -16.26 -17.89 14.53
C ARG A 108 -16.30 -18.49 13.13
N GLY A 109 -15.28 -18.24 12.31
CA GLY A 109 -15.13 -18.79 10.97
C GLY A 109 -15.04 -17.73 9.88
N MET A 110 -14.39 -18.12 8.79
CA MET A 110 -14.26 -17.30 7.58
C MET A 110 -15.21 -17.75 6.47
N GLY A 111 -15.82 -18.93 6.59
CA GLY A 111 -16.69 -19.51 5.56
C GLY A 111 -17.90 -20.27 6.12
N ILE A 112 -18.71 -20.79 5.20
CA ILE A 112 -19.88 -21.62 5.49
C ILE A 112 -19.86 -22.87 4.58
N GLU A 113 -20.09 -24.05 5.17
CA GLU A 113 -20.40 -25.27 4.40
C GLU A 113 -21.91 -25.29 4.12
N LEU A 114 -22.29 -25.31 2.84
CA LEU A 114 -23.68 -25.34 2.38
C LEU A 114 -24.15 -26.78 2.13
N ALA A 115 -23.22 -27.64 1.69
CA ALA A 115 -23.33 -29.09 1.59
C ALA A 115 -21.94 -29.71 1.64
N GLU A 116 -21.83 -31.02 1.83
CA GLU A 116 -20.54 -31.74 1.91
C GLU A 116 -19.62 -31.50 0.70
N ASP A 117 -20.21 -31.31 -0.48
CA ASP A 117 -19.55 -30.99 -1.76
C ASP A 117 -19.44 -29.49 -2.05
N THR A 118 -20.05 -28.61 -1.24
CA THR A 118 -20.30 -27.21 -1.60
C THR A 118 -20.10 -26.27 -0.41
N TRP A 119 -19.08 -25.41 -0.49
CA TRP A 119 -18.79 -24.42 0.53
C TRP A 119 -18.33 -23.09 -0.07
N PHE A 120 -18.15 -22.08 0.78
CA PHE A 120 -17.40 -20.89 0.43
C PHE A 120 -16.59 -20.35 1.61
N ILE A 121 -15.52 -19.60 1.31
CA ILE A 121 -14.73 -18.82 2.26
C ILE A 121 -14.85 -17.34 1.86
N ALA A 122 -14.96 -16.45 2.85
CA ALA A 122 -14.93 -15.00 2.67
C ALA A 122 -13.59 -14.42 3.15
N VAL A 123 -12.92 -13.66 2.28
CA VAL A 123 -11.63 -13.00 2.54
C VAL A 123 -11.75 -11.51 2.22
N TRP A 124 -11.09 -10.63 2.97
CA TRP A 124 -11.11 -9.18 2.73
C TRP A 124 -9.88 -8.81 1.86
N GLU A 125 -10.03 -8.20 0.67
CA GLU A 125 -8.92 -7.75 -0.23
C GLU A 125 -8.72 -6.21 -0.42
N HIS A 126 -7.46 -5.70 -0.28
CA HIS A 126 -7.12 -4.26 -0.27
C HIS A 126 -6.42 -3.77 -1.50
N LEU A 127 -6.67 -2.50 -1.76
CA LEU A 127 -6.04 -1.78 -2.83
C LEU A 127 -6.09 -0.30 -2.48
N HIS A 128 -5.06 0.22 -1.80
CA HIS A 128 -4.92 1.66 -1.61
C HIS A 128 -4.21 2.25 -2.83
N LEU A 129 -4.93 3.03 -3.63
CA LEU A 129 -4.39 3.70 -4.81
C LEU A 129 -4.08 5.16 -4.50
N GLN A 130 -2.91 5.65 -4.89
CA GLN A 130 -2.69 7.10 -4.99
C GLN A 130 -2.80 7.53 -6.45
N TYR A 131 -3.60 8.56 -6.72
CA TYR A 131 -3.81 9.07 -8.07
C TYR A 131 -4.14 10.57 -8.04
N ASP A 132 -3.27 11.39 -8.63
CA ASP A 132 -3.33 12.86 -8.59
C ASP A 132 -4.58 13.42 -9.28
N LYS A 133 -5.06 12.75 -10.34
CA LYS A 133 -6.28 13.11 -11.08
C LYS A 133 -7.55 12.43 -10.61
N MET A 134 -7.56 11.76 -9.45
CA MET A 134 -8.75 10.98 -9.02
C MET A 134 -10.04 11.81 -8.85
N LYS A 135 -9.94 13.14 -8.74
CA LYS A 135 -11.06 14.11 -8.75
C LYS A 135 -11.60 14.46 -10.14
N ASP A 136 -10.85 14.14 -11.19
CA ASP A 136 -11.12 14.46 -12.58
C ASP A 136 -11.72 13.24 -13.33
N GLU A 137 -11.85 12.11 -12.63
CA GLU A 137 -12.55 10.90 -13.09
C GLU A 137 -14.07 11.07 -12.99
N ASN A 138 -14.82 10.25 -13.74
CA ASN A 138 -16.27 10.39 -13.83
C ASN A 138 -17.02 9.85 -12.60
N ASP A 139 -18.28 10.29 -12.43
CA ASP A 139 -19.14 9.86 -11.33
C ASP A 139 -19.41 8.35 -11.33
N GLU A 140 -19.34 7.67 -12.47
CA GLU A 140 -19.60 6.23 -12.60
C GLU A 140 -18.43 5.39 -12.06
N VAL A 141 -17.19 5.83 -12.27
CA VAL A 141 -15.96 5.29 -11.64
C VAL A 141 -16.04 5.52 -10.13
N HIS A 142 -16.36 6.76 -9.73
CA HIS A 142 -16.53 7.11 -8.32
C HIS A 142 -17.63 6.29 -7.64
N GLU A 143 -18.79 6.10 -8.27
CA GLU A 143 -19.88 5.31 -7.71
C GLU A 143 -19.52 3.82 -7.65
N THR A 144 -18.94 3.25 -8.74
CA THR A 144 -18.48 1.85 -8.75
C THR A 144 -17.57 1.60 -7.55
N LEU A 145 -16.54 2.44 -7.35
CA LEU A 145 -15.65 2.34 -6.19
C LEU A 145 -16.41 2.54 -4.87
N ARG A 146 -17.29 3.54 -4.75
CA ARG A 146 -18.12 3.77 -3.54
C ARG A 146 -19.04 2.58 -3.18
N ARG A 147 -19.30 1.63 -4.09
CA ARG A 147 -20.01 0.39 -3.74
C ARG A 147 -19.09 -0.66 -3.09
N TYR A 148 -17.80 -0.68 -3.39
CA TYR A 148 -16.83 -1.62 -2.80
C TYR A 148 -15.94 -1.02 -1.69
N CYS A 149 -15.97 0.31 -1.52
CA CYS A 149 -15.18 1.04 -0.53
C CYS A 149 -15.68 2.49 -0.30
N LYS A 150 -14.86 3.35 0.31
CA LYS A 150 -15.10 4.80 0.47
C LYS A 150 -13.82 5.61 0.21
N PRO A 151 -13.92 6.92 -0.11
CA PRO A 151 -12.75 7.79 -0.21
C PRO A 151 -12.07 7.96 1.16
N SER A 152 -10.74 8.01 1.19
CA SER A 152 -9.98 8.35 2.40
C SER A 152 -9.73 9.86 2.46
N TYR A 153 -10.16 10.50 3.55
CA TYR A 153 -9.83 11.88 3.88
C TYR A 153 -8.94 11.89 5.15
N TYR A 154 -7.83 12.63 5.12
CA TYR A 154 -6.70 12.54 6.06
C TYR A 154 -7.05 12.70 7.57
N PHE A 155 -6.49 11.84 8.44
CA PHE A 155 -5.26 12.15 9.22
C PHE A 155 -4.63 10.90 9.87
N THR A 156 -3.53 11.07 10.62
CA THR A 156 -2.57 10.04 11.08
C THR A 156 -3.00 9.19 12.29
N ILE A 157 -2.55 7.91 12.35
CA ILE A 157 -1.77 7.26 13.44
C ILE A 157 -1.45 5.79 13.05
N SER A 158 -0.34 5.24 13.57
CA SER A 158 0.17 3.89 13.27
C SER A 158 -0.27 2.81 14.26
N LEU A 159 -0.36 1.55 13.80
CA LEU A 159 0.25 0.36 14.43
C LEU A 159 0.26 -0.84 13.45
N GLU A 160 0.74 -2.00 13.91
CA GLU A 160 1.32 -3.06 13.06
C GLU A 160 0.34 -4.12 12.52
N LEU A 161 0.80 -4.82 11.46
CA LEU A 161 0.47 -6.20 11.04
C LEU A 161 -1.00 -6.68 11.09
N ILE A 162 -1.62 -6.81 9.91
CA ILE A 162 -2.03 -8.08 9.27
C ILE A 162 -2.73 -7.76 7.93
N ASP A 163 -2.57 -8.62 6.93
CA ASP A 163 -3.21 -8.49 5.61
C ASP A 163 -4.72 -8.82 5.62
N TYR A 164 -5.56 -7.92 6.16
CA TYR A 164 -7.02 -7.98 5.93
C TYR A 164 -7.55 -6.78 5.19
N LEU A 165 -7.91 -7.08 3.95
CA LEU A 165 -7.57 -6.23 2.84
C LEU A 165 -8.80 -5.23 2.49
N GLY A 166 -8.83 -3.87 2.53
CA GLY A 166 -9.90 -2.98 1.93
C GLY A 166 -9.59 -2.08 0.68
N VAL A 167 -10.46 -1.92 -0.35
CA VAL A 167 -10.16 -0.95 -1.47
C VAL A 167 -10.20 0.49 -0.95
N SER A 168 -9.37 1.41 -1.44
CA SER A 168 -9.37 2.82 -1.04
C SER A 168 -8.52 3.71 -1.96
N TRP A 169 -8.64 5.03 -1.84
CA TRP A 169 -7.79 5.94 -2.60
C TRP A 169 -7.42 7.25 -1.89
N THR A 170 -6.34 7.88 -2.35
CA THR A 170 -5.86 9.22 -1.98
C THR A 170 -5.40 9.99 -3.22
N GLN A 171 -5.40 11.33 -3.17
CA GLN A 171 -4.89 12.18 -4.26
C GLN A 171 -3.38 12.41 -4.18
N ALA A 172 -2.77 12.33 -3.00
CA ALA A 172 -1.34 12.56 -2.79
C ALA A 172 -0.74 11.49 -1.85
N PHE A 173 0.56 11.26 -1.97
CA PHE A 173 1.26 10.17 -1.29
C PHE A 173 1.41 10.43 0.21
N ASP A 174 0.78 9.61 1.05
CA ASP A 174 1.01 9.59 2.50
C ASP A 174 2.12 8.58 2.85
N ILE A 175 3.17 9.03 3.54
CA ILE A 175 4.32 8.22 3.94
C ILE A 175 4.02 7.29 5.13
N ASN A 176 3.03 7.68 5.95
CA ASN A 176 2.54 6.91 7.09
C ASN A 176 1.53 5.87 6.59
N ASN A 177 0.65 6.30 5.67
CA ASN A 177 -0.38 5.48 5.05
C ASN A 177 -0.04 5.16 3.57
N LYS A 178 0.96 4.31 3.36
CA LYS A 178 1.52 4.05 2.03
C LYS A 178 0.51 3.39 1.07
N PRO A 179 0.38 3.87 -0.18
CA PRO A 179 -0.42 3.20 -1.21
C PRO A 179 0.21 1.88 -1.64
N HIS A 180 -0.59 0.99 -2.20
CA HIS A 180 -0.15 -0.26 -2.84
C HIS A 180 0.38 0.02 -4.24
N PHE A 181 -0.27 0.95 -4.97
CA PHE A 181 0.17 1.44 -6.27
C PHE A 181 -0.04 2.95 -6.40
N VAL A 182 0.87 3.60 -7.12
CA VAL A 182 0.73 4.98 -7.60
C VAL A 182 0.28 4.95 -9.06
N LEU A 183 -0.77 5.69 -9.42
CA LEU A 183 -1.21 5.81 -10.80
C LEU A 183 -0.60 7.05 -11.45
N SER A 184 0.12 6.85 -12.57
CA SER A 184 0.71 7.94 -13.35
C SER A 184 0.87 7.58 -14.82
N SER A 185 0.61 8.54 -15.70
CA SER A 185 0.76 8.39 -17.16
C SER A 185 2.21 8.16 -17.61
N THR A 186 3.17 8.63 -16.83
CA THR A 186 4.62 8.54 -17.09
C THR A 186 5.37 8.36 -15.77
N TYR A 187 6.55 7.73 -15.84
CA TYR A 187 7.55 7.88 -14.79
C TYR A 187 8.07 9.32 -14.82
N LYS A 188 7.60 10.15 -13.88
CA LYS A 188 7.85 11.60 -13.81
C LYS A 188 8.49 11.97 -12.47
N SER A 189 9.25 13.08 -12.42
CA SER A 189 9.86 13.56 -11.17
C SER A 189 8.88 14.31 -10.24
N SER A 190 7.64 13.83 -10.08
CA SER A 190 6.73 14.35 -9.04
C SER A 190 7.11 13.81 -7.66
N LEU A 191 6.61 14.45 -6.59
CA LEU A 191 6.88 14.03 -5.22
C LEU A 191 6.40 12.58 -4.98
N ASP A 192 5.21 12.25 -5.47
CA ASP A 192 4.55 10.95 -5.27
C ASP A 192 5.26 9.82 -6.02
N CYS A 193 5.68 10.06 -7.27
CA CYS A 193 6.45 9.09 -8.05
C CYS A 193 7.86 8.88 -7.45
N ASN A 194 8.50 9.94 -6.95
CA ASN A 194 9.77 9.80 -6.24
C ASN A 194 9.60 9.02 -4.92
N TYR A 195 8.54 9.27 -4.13
CA TYR A 195 8.26 8.48 -2.92
C TYR A 195 7.94 7.01 -3.23
N ALA A 196 7.17 6.72 -4.30
CA ALA A 196 6.90 5.35 -4.72
C ALA A 196 8.20 4.58 -4.97
N VAL A 197 9.14 5.18 -5.73
CA VAL A 197 10.48 4.61 -5.94
C VAL A 197 11.24 4.40 -4.62
N CYS A 198 11.20 5.36 -3.68
CA CYS A 198 11.87 5.25 -2.38
C CYS A 198 11.33 4.10 -1.53
N PHE A 199 10.00 3.92 -1.50
CA PHE A 199 9.34 2.85 -0.74
C PHE A 199 9.21 1.53 -1.52
N GLY A 200 9.76 1.43 -2.74
CA GLY A 200 9.68 0.22 -3.57
C GLY A 200 8.30 -0.05 -4.18
N ILE A 201 7.36 0.89 -4.13
CA ILE A 201 5.97 0.78 -4.57
C ILE A 201 5.85 0.90 -6.09
N GLY A 202 4.95 0.11 -6.68
CA GLY A 202 4.70 0.11 -8.12
C GLY A 202 4.03 1.39 -8.60
N ILE A 203 4.56 1.98 -9.67
CA ILE A 203 3.90 3.05 -10.42
C ILE A 203 3.28 2.42 -11.68
N LEU A 204 1.97 2.54 -11.83
CA LEU A 204 1.16 1.94 -12.90
C LEU A 204 0.46 3.02 -13.74
N LEU A 205 0.07 2.69 -14.96
CA LEU A 205 -0.77 3.53 -15.80
C LEU A 205 -2.21 3.64 -15.23
N PRO A 206 -2.92 4.78 -15.41
CA PRO A 206 -4.32 4.91 -15.00
C PRO A 206 -5.27 3.90 -15.65
N SER A 207 -4.90 3.24 -16.76
CA SER A 207 -5.64 2.11 -17.34
C SER A 207 -5.85 0.94 -16.37
N TYR A 208 -5.00 0.80 -15.35
CA TYR A 208 -5.19 -0.16 -14.26
C TYR A 208 -6.48 0.12 -13.46
N LEU A 209 -6.85 1.39 -13.27
CA LEU A 209 -8.09 1.77 -12.60
C LEU A 209 -9.31 1.41 -13.45
N ASN A 210 -9.23 1.61 -14.77
CA ASN A 210 -10.31 1.27 -15.69
C ASN A 210 -10.55 -0.25 -15.70
N GLU A 211 -9.50 -1.05 -15.89
CA GLU A 211 -9.56 -2.52 -15.84
C GLU A 211 -10.10 -3.02 -14.49
N LEU A 212 -9.71 -2.40 -13.37
CA LEU A 212 -10.28 -2.70 -12.04
C LEU A 212 -11.79 -2.41 -12.00
N VAL A 213 -12.21 -1.23 -12.45
CA VAL A 213 -13.61 -0.80 -12.47
C VAL A 213 -14.46 -1.71 -13.36
N ASP A 214 -13.95 -2.10 -14.53
CA ASP A 214 -14.62 -3.01 -15.45
C ASP A 214 -14.75 -4.42 -14.87
N ARG A 215 -13.73 -4.93 -14.16
CA ARG A 215 -13.80 -6.21 -13.42
C ARG A 215 -14.81 -6.17 -12.26
N LEU A 216 -14.81 -5.07 -11.48
CA LEU A 216 -15.77 -4.84 -10.40
C LEU A 216 -17.22 -4.76 -10.91
N ARG A 217 -17.43 -4.30 -12.16
CA ARG A 217 -18.74 -4.32 -12.83
C ARG A 217 -19.09 -5.71 -13.38
N ALA A 218 -18.13 -6.37 -14.04
CA ALA A 218 -18.33 -7.67 -14.69
C ALA A 218 -18.69 -8.79 -13.71
N CYS A 219 -18.15 -8.76 -12.48
CA CYS A 219 -18.40 -9.76 -11.45
C CYS A 219 -19.89 -9.92 -11.06
N TRP A 220 -20.74 -8.92 -11.30
CA TRP A 220 -22.16 -8.95 -10.89
C TRP A 220 -23.16 -9.40 -11.97
N LYS A 221 -22.70 -10.26 -12.87
CA LYS A 221 -23.59 -11.07 -13.72
C LYS A 221 -24.37 -12.06 -12.84
N LYS A 222 -25.64 -12.33 -13.19
CA LYS A 222 -26.51 -13.29 -12.47
C LYS A 222 -26.08 -14.76 -12.60
N VAL A 223 -25.12 -15.04 -13.48
CA VAL A 223 -24.48 -16.33 -13.63
C VAL A 223 -22.99 -16.01 -13.71
N ALA A 224 -22.29 -16.09 -12.57
CA ALA A 224 -20.85 -16.24 -12.59
C ALA A 224 -20.56 -17.74 -12.59
N ASP A 225 -19.80 -18.17 -13.58
CA ASP A 225 -19.07 -19.43 -13.55
C ASP A 225 -17.62 -19.18 -13.08
N SER A 226 -16.77 -20.19 -13.15
CA SER A 226 -15.35 -20.07 -12.80
C SER A 226 -14.52 -19.22 -13.78
N GLN A 227 -15.12 -18.69 -14.86
CA GLN A 227 -14.46 -17.79 -15.82
C GLN A 227 -14.78 -16.31 -15.53
N ASP A 228 -15.94 -16.03 -14.93
CA ASP A 228 -16.34 -14.69 -14.45
C ASP A 228 -15.88 -14.38 -13.00
N SER A 229 -15.04 -15.25 -12.43
CA SER A 229 -14.44 -15.06 -11.11
C SER A 229 -13.54 -13.81 -11.03
N PHE A 230 -13.83 -12.91 -10.10
CA PHE A 230 -13.07 -11.69 -9.85
C PHE A 230 -11.64 -12.00 -9.39
N VAL A 231 -10.68 -11.44 -10.11
CA VAL A 231 -9.26 -11.36 -9.74
C VAL A 231 -8.78 -9.95 -10.07
N LEU A 232 -8.00 -9.34 -9.18
CA LEU A 232 -7.36 -8.04 -9.42
C LEU A 232 -6.61 -8.00 -10.78
N PRO A 233 -6.53 -6.85 -11.45
CA PRO A 233 -5.72 -6.72 -12.66
C PRO A 233 -4.25 -7.08 -12.36
N ASN A 234 -3.57 -7.76 -13.29
CA ASN A 234 -2.18 -8.13 -13.11
C ASN A 234 -1.27 -6.89 -13.12
N ALA A 235 -0.97 -6.33 -11.95
CA ALA A 235 -0.13 -5.15 -11.77
C ALA A 235 1.32 -5.31 -12.29
N ALA A 236 1.80 -6.53 -12.51
CA ALA A 236 3.11 -6.80 -13.12
C ALA A 236 3.06 -6.89 -14.66
N GLY A 237 1.89 -6.77 -15.29
CA GLY A 237 1.74 -6.80 -16.74
C GLY A 237 2.24 -5.54 -17.43
N GLU A 238 3.03 -5.70 -18.50
CA GLU A 238 3.62 -4.60 -19.29
C GLU A 238 2.58 -3.57 -19.78
N VAL A 239 1.33 -3.99 -20.01
CA VAL A 239 0.19 -3.14 -20.39
C VAL A 239 -0.12 -2.02 -19.39
N PHE A 240 0.28 -2.17 -18.13
CA PHE A 240 0.14 -1.13 -17.10
C PHE A 240 1.45 -0.40 -16.81
N GLN A 241 2.55 -0.70 -17.50
CA GLN A 241 3.85 -0.07 -17.23
C GLN A 241 3.93 1.35 -17.84
N PRO A 242 4.18 2.41 -17.05
CA PRO A 242 4.37 3.75 -17.58
C PRO A 242 5.62 3.87 -18.48
N LYS A 243 5.59 4.83 -19.39
CA LYS A 243 6.79 5.24 -20.15
C LYS A 243 7.57 6.30 -19.37
N LEU A 244 8.88 6.39 -19.62
CA LEU A 244 9.72 7.47 -19.07
C LEU A 244 9.23 8.82 -19.60
N ASP A 245 9.11 9.81 -18.70
CA ASP A 245 8.82 11.20 -19.09
C ASP A 245 10.05 11.80 -19.81
N PRO A 246 9.93 12.38 -21.01
CA PRO A 246 11.05 13.00 -21.73
C PRO A 246 11.75 14.14 -20.96
N ALA A 247 11.11 14.73 -19.95
CA ALA A 247 11.70 15.77 -19.11
C ALA A 247 12.56 15.21 -17.95
N LEU A 248 12.70 13.88 -17.81
CA LEU A 248 13.56 13.29 -16.78
C LEU A 248 15.05 13.63 -17.01
N PRO A 249 15.81 13.93 -15.94
CA PRO A 249 17.26 14.08 -16.05
C PRO A 249 17.92 12.74 -16.36
N LYS A 250 19.08 12.76 -17.05
CA LYS A 250 19.87 11.57 -17.43
C LYS A 250 20.23 10.63 -16.26
N SER A 251 20.21 11.12 -15.02
CA SER A 251 20.42 10.31 -13.81
C SER A 251 19.23 9.39 -13.47
N ARG A 252 18.06 9.58 -14.10
CA ARG A 252 16.82 8.82 -13.87
C ARG A 252 16.22 8.24 -15.17
N SER A 253 16.95 8.28 -16.29
CA SER A 253 16.46 7.80 -17.60
C SER A 253 16.59 6.29 -17.81
N ASP A 254 16.83 5.51 -16.75
CA ASP A 254 16.80 4.04 -16.77
C ASP A 254 15.48 3.57 -16.15
N ALA A 255 14.64 2.91 -16.95
CA ALA A 255 13.34 2.40 -16.51
C ALA A 255 13.44 1.40 -15.34
N LYS A 256 14.56 0.67 -15.18
CA LYS A 256 14.76 -0.28 -14.08
C LYS A 256 14.79 0.41 -12.71
N CYS A 257 15.22 1.68 -12.66
CA CYS A 257 15.20 2.48 -11.43
C CYS A 257 13.77 2.84 -10.96
N TRP A 258 12.76 2.66 -11.81
CA TRP A 258 11.35 3.00 -11.53
C TRP A 258 10.45 1.77 -11.30
N LEU A 259 10.94 0.56 -11.62
CA LEU A 259 10.26 -0.70 -11.26
C LEU A 259 10.20 -0.86 -9.74
N PRO A 260 9.19 -1.55 -9.17
CA PRO A 260 9.10 -1.80 -7.73
C PRO A 260 10.27 -2.65 -7.22
N ASP A 261 10.73 -2.34 -6.00
CA ASP A 261 11.76 -3.08 -5.27
C ASP A 261 11.63 -2.76 -3.76
N PRO A 262 10.99 -3.64 -2.96
CA PRO A 262 10.70 -3.36 -1.54
C PRO A 262 11.94 -3.02 -0.70
N ARG A 263 13.14 -3.47 -1.11
CA ARG A 263 14.39 -3.23 -0.38
C ARG A 263 14.76 -1.74 -0.31
N ARG A 264 14.24 -0.91 -1.22
CA ARG A 264 14.55 0.54 -1.27
C ARG A 264 14.09 1.30 -0.03
N ALA A 265 13.03 0.82 0.63
CA ALA A 265 12.55 1.40 1.90
C ALA A 265 13.58 1.30 3.04
N ASP A 266 14.62 0.48 2.88
CA ASP A 266 15.64 0.17 3.89
C ASP A 266 17.09 0.39 3.41
N ILE A 267 17.31 0.96 2.22
CA ILE A 267 18.66 1.17 1.66
C ILE A 267 19.57 2.01 2.59
N PHE A 268 18.99 2.99 3.29
CA PHE A 268 19.70 3.82 4.27
C PHE A 268 19.42 3.37 5.73
N ARG A 269 18.87 2.18 5.96
CA ARG A 269 18.69 1.63 7.32
C ARG A 269 20.03 1.59 8.05
N GLY A 270 20.11 2.29 9.18
CA GLY A 270 21.34 2.40 9.99
C GLY A 270 22.32 3.50 9.55
N TRP A 271 22.05 4.21 8.46
CA TRP A 271 22.82 5.39 8.06
C TRP A 271 22.39 6.65 8.82
N CYS A 272 23.37 7.49 9.14
CA CYS A 272 23.18 8.79 9.79
C CYS A 272 23.60 9.89 8.81
N MET A 273 22.66 10.72 8.38
CA MET A 273 22.88 11.69 7.30
C MET A 273 22.61 13.13 7.77
N MET A 274 23.61 14.00 7.72
CA MET A 274 23.45 15.43 7.97
C MET A 274 23.36 16.20 6.65
N GLY A 275 22.20 16.78 6.37
CA GLY A 275 22.00 17.66 5.22
C GLY A 275 22.51 19.09 5.47
N LEU A 276 23.41 19.56 4.61
CA LEU A 276 23.68 20.99 4.49
C LEU A 276 22.50 21.67 3.81
N ARG A 277 21.88 22.61 4.53
CA ARG A 277 20.62 23.25 4.15
C ARG A 277 20.87 24.64 3.57
N GLY A 278 20.24 24.92 2.43
CA GLY A 278 20.14 26.26 1.86
C GLY A 278 19.04 27.10 2.52
N LYS A 279 18.82 28.32 2.00
CA LYS A 279 17.70 29.19 2.42
C LYS A 279 16.33 28.53 2.23
N VAL A 280 16.19 27.67 1.22
CA VAL A 280 15.05 26.78 1.00
C VAL A 280 15.55 25.34 1.17
N PRO A 281 14.91 24.50 2.01
CA PRO A 281 15.26 23.08 2.10
C PRO A 281 14.92 22.36 0.80
N ALA A 282 15.82 21.50 0.31
CA ALA A 282 15.56 20.67 -0.86
C ALA A 282 14.41 19.68 -0.62
N ALA A 283 13.73 19.24 -1.69
CA ALA A 283 12.68 18.24 -1.58
C ALA A 283 13.27 16.84 -1.30
N GLU A 284 14.41 16.56 -1.91
CA GLU A 284 15.13 15.28 -1.89
C GLU A 284 15.49 14.79 -0.48
N ARG A 285 15.63 15.71 0.48
CA ARG A 285 15.89 15.37 1.89
C ARG A 285 14.84 14.44 2.49
N ARG A 286 13.59 14.51 2.00
CA ARG A 286 12.46 13.69 2.48
C ARG A 286 12.60 12.22 2.10
N PHE A 287 13.44 11.92 1.10
CA PHE A 287 13.66 10.56 0.61
C PHE A 287 14.62 9.77 1.51
N ILE A 288 15.53 10.42 2.23
CA ILE A 288 16.45 9.78 3.18
C ILE A 288 15.68 8.97 4.26
N PRO A 289 14.76 9.57 5.04
CA PRO A 289 13.97 8.81 6.03
C PRO A 289 12.91 7.91 5.38
N ALA A 290 12.48 8.17 4.14
CA ALA A 290 11.62 7.25 3.39
C ALA A 290 12.36 5.96 2.97
N MET A 291 13.70 6.00 2.91
CA MET A 291 14.59 4.86 2.64
C MET A 291 15.29 4.36 3.91
N GLY A 292 14.75 4.67 5.11
CA GLY A 292 15.21 4.12 6.38
C GLY A 292 16.36 4.87 7.09
N GLY A 293 16.86 5.97 6.52
CA GLY A 293 17.98 6.73 7.07
C GLY A 293 17.62 7.77 8.13
N LEU A 294 18.45 7.92 9.16
CA LEU A 294 18.33 9.03 10.11
C LEU A 294 18.82 10.33 9.46
N TYR A 295 18.03 11.40 9.56
CA TYR A 295 18.32 12.67 8.91
C TYR A 295 18.32 13.86 9.87
N SER A 296 19.34 14.71 9.77
CA SER A 296 19.48 15.99 10.48
C SER A 296 19.84 17.12 9.52
N GLU A 297 19.63 18.38 9.90
CA GLU A 297 19.98 19.55 9.06
C GLU A 297 20.94 20.50 9.76
N LEU A 298 21.91 21.02 8.99
CA LEU A 298 22.73 22.17 9.34
C LEU A 298 22.49 23.30 8.34
N ASP A 299 22.00 24.46 8.79
CA ASP A 299 21.92 25.64 7.93
C ASP A 299 23.31 26.26 7.75
N VAL A 300 23.74 26.33 6.48
CA VAL A 300 25.05 26.88 6.07
C VAL A 300 24.93 28.08 5.14
N VAL A 301 23.73 28.52 4.78
CA VAL A 301 23.52 29.63 3.81
C VAL A 301 22.87 30.85 4.46
N THR A 302 22.02 30.66 5.48
CA THR A 302 21.60 31.77 6.37
C THR A 302 22.60 32.01 7.49
N LYS A 303 23.39 30.98 7.84
CA LYS A 303 24.52 31.04 8.76
C LYS A 303 25.78 30.49 8.07
N PRO A 304 26.53 31.30 7.30
CA PRO A 304 27.72 30.85 6.55
C PRO A 304 28.71 30.08 7.42
N LEU A 305 29.42 29.11 6.81
CA LEU A 305 30.56 28.45 7.45
C LEU A 305 31.78 29.35 7.33
N LEU A 306 32.42 29.65 8.46
CA LEU A 306 33.55 30.59 8.56
C LEU A 306 34.91 29.90 8.53
N SER A 307 34.98 28.62 8.93
CA SER A 307 36.20 27.81 8.92
C SER A 307 35.89 26.32 9.14
N ASP A 308 36.88 25.45 8.93
CA ASP A 308 36.86 24.03 9.33
C ASP A 308 36.41 23.85 10.79
N LYS A 309 36.93 24.68 11.70
CA LYS A 309 36.59 24.60 13.12
C LYS A 309 35.14 24.99 13.38
N ASP A 310 34.63 26.03 12.73
CA ASP A 310 33.23 26.44 12.84
C ASP A 310 32.28 25.36 12.29
N LEU A 311 32.67 24.61 11.27
CA LEU A 311 31.93 23.41 10.87
C LEU A 311 32.02 22.30 11.94
N GLN A 312 33.23 21.97 12.41
CA GLN A 312 33.48 20.92 13.41
C GLN A 312 32.69 21.18 14.71
N ASP A 313 32.77 22.39 15.27
CA ASP A 313 32.08 22.81 16.49
C ASP A 313 30.55 22.72 16.33
N ARG A 314 30.01 23.09 15.16
CA ARG A 314 28.56 23.00 14.86
C ARG A 314 28.06 21.56 14.72
N ILE A 315 28.87 20.63 14.20
CA ILE A 315 28.46 19.23 14.02
C ILE A 315 28.84 18.31 15.19
N ALA A 316 29.65 18.77 16.14
CA ALA A 316 30.19 17.98 17.25
C ALA A 316 29.12 17.18 18.03
N SER A 317 27.92 17.74 18.25
CA SER A 317 26.83 17.04 18.93
C SER A 317 26.29 15.85 18.13
N TRP A 318 26.06 16.04 16.82
CA TRP A 318 25.63 14.98 15.91
C TRP A 318 26.72 13.91 15.71
N VAL A 319 27.98 14.34 15.63
CA VAL A 319 29.14 13.44 15.58
C VAL A 319 29.23 12.58 16.84
N GLY A 320 29.01 13.16 18.03
CA GLY A 320 28.95 12.42 19.30
C GLY A 320 27.80 11.41 19.37
N GLN A 321 26.65 11.70 18.76
CA GLN A 321 25.54 10.75 18.62
C GLN A 321 25.93 9.58 17.68
N VAL A 322 26.51 9.90 16.52
CA VAL A 322 27.01 8.92 15.54
C VAL A 322 28.05 7.98 16.16
N ASP A 323 28.98 8.51 16.97
CA ASP A 323 29.98 7.70 17.67
C ASP A 323 29.36 6.83 18.77
N ALA A 324 28.43 7.37 19.56
CA ALA A 324 27.75 6.63 20.63
C ALA A 324 26.90 5.47 20.10
N GLU A 325 26.38 5.58 18.87
CA GLU A 325 25.68 4.51 18.15
C GLU A 325 26.62 3.59 17.36
N GLY A 326 27.93 3.87 17.31
CA GLY A 326 28.92 3.09 16.56
C GLY A 326 28.84 3.25 15.04
N ARG A 327 28.18 4.30 14.53
CA ARG A 327 27.78 4.44 13.10
C ARG A 327 28.69 5.33 12.25
N ARG A 328 29.93 5.59 12.70
CA ARG A 328 30.87 6.51 12.01
C ARG A 328 31.09 6.17 10.54
N GLU A 329 31.19 4.89 10.20
CA GLU A 329 31.34 4.39 8.82
C GLU A 329 30.09 4.61 7.95
N ASN A 330 28.90 4.65 8.55
CA ASN A 330 27.62 4.91 7.91
C ASN A 330 27.17 6.39 8.09
N ALA A 331 28.13 7.29 8.32
CA ALA A 331 27.89 8.72 8.51
C ALA A 331 28.16 9.52 7.23
N LEU A 332 27.14 10.23 6.74
CA LEU A 332 27.21 11.05 5.53
C LEU A 332 26.88 12.51 5.82
N LEU A 333 27.66 13.41 5.22
CA LEU A 333 27.32 14.83 5.18
C LEU A 333 26.92 15.20 3.74
N VAL A 334 25.67 15.63 3.56
CA VAL A 334 24.99 15.68 2.25
C VAL A 334 24.74 17.13 1.84
N TYR A 335 25.33 17.59 0.73
CA TYR A 335 25.04 18.91 0.17
C TYR A 335 24.03 18.83 -0.98
N PHE A 336 22.93 19.57 -0.85
CA PHE A 336 21.87 19.62 -1.85
C PHE A 336 22.13 20.68 -2.95
N PRO A 337 21.40 20.64 -4.09
CA PRO A 337 21.51 21.66 -5.13
C PRO A 337 21.35 23.10 -4.59
N GLY A 338 22.07 24.05 -5.19
CA GLY A 338 22.09 25.45 -4.76
C GLY A 338 22.93 25.76 -3.50
N VAL A 339 23.26 24.78 -2.65
CA VAL A 339 24.10 25.01 -1.45
C VAL A 339 25.49 25.51 -1.84
N ARG A 340 26.15 24.85 -2.81
CA ARG A 340 27.48 25.25 -3.32
C ARG A 340 27.48 26.67 -3.90
N GLU A 341 26.42 27.05 -4.60
CA GLU A 341 26.28 28.40 -5.18
C GLU A 341 25.97 29.47 -4.13
N GLY A 342 25.17 29.13 -3.12
CA GLY A 342 24.85 30.01 -1.99
C GLY A 342 26.11 30.37 -1.19
N LEU A 343 26.92 29.36 -0.87
CA LEU A 343 28.22 29.53 -0.20
C LEU A 343 29.21 30.30 -1.08
N ALA A 344 29.31 29.99 -2.38
CA ALA A 344 30.21 30.71 -3.29
C ALA A 344 29.86 32.21 -3.40
N LYS A 345 28.57 32.57 -3.39
CA LYS A 345 28.09 33.97 -3.34
C LYS A 345 28.43 34.69 -2.02
N GLN A 346 28.87 33.96 -1.00
CA GLN A 346 29.31 34.45 0.30
C GLN A 346 30.84 34.36 0.47
N GLY A 347 31.59 34.03 -0.60
CA GLY A 347 33.04 33.86 -0.58
C GLY A 347 33.53 32.54 0.01
N VAL A 348 32.62 31.59 0.29
CA VAL A 348 32.95 30.30 0.94
C VAL A 348 33.09 29.19 -0.10
N GLU A 349 34.27 28.60 -0.21
CA GLU A 349 34.46 27.39 -1.02
C GLU A 349 34.02 26.14 -0.24
N LEU A 350 32.97 25.48 -0.73
CA LEU A 350 32.42 24.25 -0.14
C LEU A 350 33.51 23.19 0.14
N ASN A 351 34.38 22.90 -0.83
CA ASN A 351 35.35 21.80 -0.70
C ASN A 351 36.45 22.11 0.32
N ALA A 352 36.89 23.38 0.41
CA ALA A 352 37.96 23.82 1.28
C ALA A 352 37.62 23.71 2.77
N ILE A 353 36.34 23.86 3.14
CA ILE A 353 35.85 23.71 4.53
C ILE A 353 35.19 22.35 4.75
N VAL A 354 34.24 21.96 3.89
CA VAL A 354 33.39 20.77 4.13
C VAL A 354 34.15 19.50 3.82
N GLY A 355 34.82 19.42 2.66
CA GLY A 355 35.56 18.23 2.25
C GLY A 355 36.73 17.91 3.20
N SER A 356 37.54 18.92 3.50
CA SER A 356 38.66 18.84 4.44
C SER A 356 38.24 18.40 5.85
N THR A 357 37.18 19.00 6.40
CA THR A 357 36.69 18.70 7.75
C THR A 357 36.05 17.32 7.83
N CYS A 358 35.25 16.93 6.83
CA CYS A 358 34.68 15.58 6.77
C CYS A 358 35.78 14.52 6.69
N GLN A 359 36.82 14.73 5.87
CA GLN A 359 37.98 13.82 5.78
C GLN A 359 38.72 13.71 7.12
N LYS A 360 38.99 14.83 7.81
CA LYS A 360 39.62 14.86 9.16
C LYS A 360 38.80 14.11 10.21
N LEU A 361 37.48 14.06 10.03
CA LEU A 361 36.54 13.38 10.92
C LEU A 361 36.17 11.97 10.46
N GLY A 362 36.73 11.44 9.36
CA GLY A 362 36.37 10.12 8.84
C GLY A 362 34.90 10.01 8.41
N ILE A 363 34.29 11.11 7.96
CA ILE A 363 32.91 11.22 7.46
C ILE A 363 32.97 11.45 5.95
N VAL A 364 32.05 10.86 5.17
CA VAL A 364 32.01 11.08 3.71
C VAL A 364 31.09 12.25 3.38
N ALA A 365 31.65 13.27 2.72
CA ALA A 365 30.90 14.37 2.13
C ALA A 365 30.38 13.97 0.72
N THR A 366 29.08 14.10 0.48
CA THR A 366 28.45 13.68 -0.80
C THR A 366 27.32 14.62 -1.22
N SER A 367 26.89 14.52 -2.48
CA SER A 367 25.79 15.33 -3.01
C SER A 367 24.42 14.69 -2.75
N GLY A 368 23.36 15.51 -2.70
CA GLY A 368 21.97 15.07 -2.60
C GLY A 368 21.46 14.15 -3.73
N ALA A 369 22.28 13.90 -4.76
CA ALA A 369 22.01 12.84 -5.75
C ALA A 369 22.15 11.41 -5.17
N VAL A 370 22.72 11.26 -3.96
CA VAL A 370 22.96 9.98 -3.28
C VAL A 370 21.74 9.05 -3.26
N CYS A 371 20.52 9.56 -3.03
CA CYS A 371 19.30 8.74 -3.03
C CYS A 371 19.07 8.05 -4.38
N TRP A 372 19.27 8.77 -5.50
CA TRP A 372 19.12 8.21 -6.85
C TRP A 372 20.34 7.41 -7.32
N GLY A 373 21.52 7.66 -6.75
CA GLY A 373 22.67 6.77 -6.88
C GLY A 373 22.39 5.40 -6.26
N ALA A 374 21.93 5.39 -5.01
CA ALA A 374 21.62 4.18 -4.25
C ALA A 374 20.47 3.37 -4.89
N VAL A 375 19.38 4.02 -5.30
CA VAL A 375 18.29 3.39 -6.09
C VAL A 375 18.81 2.70 -7.35
N ARG A 376 19.83 3.26 -8.02
CA ARG A 376 20.40 2.72 -9.26
C ARG A 376 21.40 1.57 -9.04
N GLN A 377 22.13 1.57 -7.93
CA GLN A 377 23.07 0.50 -7.58
C GLN A 377 22.39 -0.65 -6.80
N GLY A 378 21.23 -0.38 -6.18
CA GLY A 378 20.52 -1.33 -5.30
C GLY A 378 20.98 -1.31 -3.84
N GLY A 379 21.67 -0.24 -3.44
CA GLY A 379 22.43 -0.07 -2.19
C GLY A 379 23.55 0.93 -2.42
#